data_AF-A0A977L3M1-F1
#
_entry.id   AF-A0A977L3M1-F1
#
_cell.length_a   1.000
_cell.length_b   1.000
_cell.length_c   1.000
_cell.angle_alpha   90.00
_cell.angle_beta   90.00
_cell.angle_gamma   90.00
#
_symmetry.space_group_name_H-M   'P 1'
#
loop_
_entity.id
_entity.type
_entity.pdbx_description
1 polymer ?
#
loop_
_entity_poly.entity_id
_entity_poly.type
_entity_poly.pdbx_seq_one_letter_code
_entity_poly.pdbx_strand_id
1 'polypeptide(L)'
;MLILRVLLIAFNVALITYMVYRLMQVYRSYSSNKGWILAIGIFLLLLPTTILMGFIKVSAIYVLVYPVAIGLFLFFIKDEA
;
A
#
# COMPACT_ATOMS: atom_id res chain seq x y z
N MET A 1 25.31 4.83 2.33
CA MET A 1 24.35 4.18 1.42
C MET A 1 23.56 3.04 2.06
N LEU A 2 24.18 2.14 2.83
CA LEU A 2 23.50 0.98 3.42
C LEU A 2 22.40 1.36 4.42
N ILE A 3 22.63 2.34 5.30
CA ILE A 3 21.64 2.83 6.27
C ILE A 3 20.38 3.38 5.57
N LEU A 4 20.54 4.23 4.57
CA LEU A 4 19.42 4.79 3.81
C LEU A 4 18.60 3.70 3.11
N ARG A 5 19.26 2.66 2.58
CA ARG A 5 18.57 1.52 1.97
C ARG A 5 17.75 0.73 3.00
N VAL A 6 18.33 0.45 4.17
CA VAL A 6 17.61 -0.23 5.26
C VAL A 6 16.41 0.58 5.71
N LEU A 7 16.56 1.91 5.86
CA LEU A 7 15.47 2.80 6.25
C LEU A 7 14.32 2.78 5.21
N LEU A 8 14.66 2.82 3.92
CA LEU A 8 13.68 2.74 2.84
C LEU A 8 12.92 1.41 2.83
N ILE A 9 13.63 0.29 3.05
CA ILE A 9 13.00 -1.04 3.13
C ILE A 9 12.07 -1.09 4.35
N ALA A 10 12.54 -0.69 5.53
CA ALA A 10 11.74 -0.67 6.75
C ALA A 10 10.49 0.21 6.61
N PHE A 11 10.63 1.38 5.98
CA PHE A 11 9.50 2.27 5.67
C PHE A 11 8.46 1.60 4.77
N ASN A 12 8.90 0.94 3.68
CA ASN A 12 7.99 0.21 2.80
C ASN A 12 7.29 -0.94 3.52
N VAL A 13 8.01 -1.71 4.34
CA VAL A 13 7.43 -2.79 5.14
C VAL A 13 6.37 -2.23 6.09
N ALA A 14 6.68 -1.17 6.84
CA ALA A 14 5.74 -0.55 7.77
C ALA A 14 4.48 -0.03 7.05
N LEU A 15 4.66 0.60 5.89
CA LEU A 15 3.58 1.16 5.08
C LEU A 15 2.66 0.07 4.51
N ILE A 16 3.22 -1.03 4.02
CA ILE A 16 2.47 -2.22 3.57
C ILE A 16 1.73 -2.86 4.75
N THR A 17 2.40 -3.05 5.89
CA THR A 17 1.76 -3.63 7.10
C THR A 17 0.60 -2.77 7.57
N TYR A 18 0.78 -1.45 7.63
CA TYR A 18 -0.29 -0.52 8.01
C TYR A 18 -1.46 -0.56 7.02
N MET A 19 -1.16 -0.68 5.73
CA MET A 19 -2.19 -0.82 4.70
C MET A 19 -3.01 -2.10 4.86
N VAL A 20 -2.36 -3.24 5.08
CA VAL A 20 -3.04 -4.51 5.37
C VAL A 20 -3.92 -4.38 6.61
N TYR A 21 -3.39 -3.78 7.69
CA TYR A 21 -4.14 -3.54 8.91
C TYR A 21 -5.41 -2.71 8.68
N ARG A 22 -5.31 -1.61 7.93
CA ARG A 22 -6.46 -0.76 7.58
C ARG A 22 -7.49 -1.48 6.72
N LEU A 23 -7.06 -2.30 5.76
CA LEU A 23 -7.98 -3.12 4.97
C LEU A 23 -8.72 -4.16 5.81
N MET A 24 -8.05 -4.74 6.82
CA MET A 24 -8.70 -5.65 7.76
C MET A 24 -9.75 -4.94 8.64
N GLN A 25 -9.52 -3.68 9.03
CA GLN A 25 -10.54 -2.87 9.71
C GLN A 25 -11.74 -2.60 8.80
N VAL A 26 -11.51 -2.14 7.56
CA VAL A 26 -12.59 -1.91 6.59
C VAL A 26 -13.36 -3.20 6.30
N TYR A 27 -12.67 -4.35 6.23
CA TYR A 27 -13.33 -5.65 6.07
C TYR A 27 -14.30 -5.97 7.22
N ARG A 28 -13.99 -5.53 8.44
CA ARG A 28 -14.86 -5.71 9.63
C ARG A 28 -15.91 -4.62 9.79
N SER A 29 -15.77 -3.49 9.09
CA SER A 29 -16.72 -2.37 9.11
C SER A 29 -18.01 -2.69 8.32
N TYR A 30 -19.04 -1.89 8.57
CA TYR A 30 -20.30 -1.86 7.80
C TYR A 30 -20.28 -0.78 6.69
N SER A 31 -19.11 -0.40 6.20
CA SER A 31 -18.98 0.60 5.11
C SER A 31 -19.75 0.16 3.86
N SER A 32 -20.53 1.08 3.28
CA SER A 32 -21.22 0.88 2.00
C SER A 32 -20.23 0.69 0.84
N ASN A 33 -19.05 1.34 0.94
CA ASN A 33 -18.01 1.32 -0.10
C ASN A 33 -16.98 0.19 0.11
N LYS A 34 -17.17 -0.67 1.11
CA LYS A 34 -16.23 -1.73 1.51
C LYS A 34 -15.68 -2.54 0.32
N GLY A 35 -16.54 -2.94 -0.62
CA GLY A 35 -16.12 -3.73 -1.77
C GLY A 35 -15.08 -3.03 -2.64
N TRP A 36 -15.30 -1.75 -2.94
CA TRP A 36 -14.38 -0.92 -3.73
C TRP A 36 -13.08 -0.64 -2.99
N ILE A 37 -13.17 -0.33 -1.70
CA ILE A 37 -12.00 -0.07 -0.86
C ILE A 37 -11.09 -1.31 -0.83
N LEU A 38 -11.66 -2.50 -0.60
CA LEU A 38 -10.89 -3.74 -0.59
C LEU A 38 -10.30 -4.07 -1.95
N ALA A 39 -11.04 -3.89 -3.05
CA ALA A 39 -10.54 -4.15 -4.40
C ALA A 39 -9.34 -3.26 -4.75
N ILE A 40 -9.45 -1.94 -4.52
CA ILE A 40 -8.37 -0.97 -4.77
C ILE A 40 -7.19 -1.24 -3.84
N GLY A 41 -7.46 -1.54 -2.57
CA GLY A 41 -6.43 -1.86 -1.58
C GLY A 41 -5.62 -3.10 -1.96
N ILE A 42 -6.30 -4.20 -2.34
CA ILE A 42 -5.64 -5.42 -2.80
C ILE A 42 -4.83 -5.16 -4.07
N PHE A 43 -5.37 -4.40 -5.02
CA PHE A 43 -4.65 -4.02 -6.23
C PHE A 43 -3.36 -3.27 -5.92
N LEU A 44 -3.41 -2.28 -5.04
CA LEU A 44 -2.23 -1.53 -4.58
C LEU A 44 -1.20 -2.42 -3.87
N LEU A 45 -1.63 -3.43 -3.11
CA LEU A 45 -0.74 -4.41 -2.48
C LEU A 45 -0.09 -5.37 -3.49
N LEU A 46 -0.73 -5.64 -4.63
CA LEU A 46 -0.18 -6.49 -5.67
C LEU A 46 0.94 -5.82 -6.46
N LEU A 47 0.90 -4.49 -6.63
CA LEU A 47 1.93 -3.76 -7.39
C LEU A 47 3.38 -4.02 -6.92
N PRO A 48 3.73 -3.99 -5.62
CA PRO A 48 5.09 -4.33 -5.20
C PRO A 48 5.40 -5.82 -5.38
N THR A 49 4.40 -6.71 -5.27
CA THR A 49 4.62 -8.15 -5.48
C THR A 49 4.96 -8.48 -6.94
N THR A 50 4.35 -7.80 -7.92
CA THR A 50 4.68 -7.98 -9.34
C THR A 50 6.08 -7.47 -9.68
N ILE A 51 6.57 -6.46 -8.95
CA ILE A 51 7.96 -6.01 -9.02
C ILE A 51 8.91 -7.07 -8.45
N LEU A 52 8.59 -7.64 -7.28
CA LEU A 52 9.40 -8.70 -6.68
C LEU A 52 9.48 -9.95 -7.57
N MET A 53 8.41 -10.25 -8.29
CA MET A 53 8.36 -11.35 -9.27
C MET A 53 9.03 -11.01 -10.61
N GLY A 54 9.51 -9.78 -10.81
CA GLY A 54 10.22 -9.36 -12.02
C GLY A 54 9.34 -9.03 -13.22
N PHE A 55 8.01 -8.96 -13.07
CA PHE A 55 7.10 -8.56 -14.14
C PHE A 55 7.22 -7.07 -14.50
N ILE A 56 7.53 -6.22 -13.51
CA ILE A 56 7.65 -4.77 -13.68
C ILE A 56 9.06 -4.32 -13.27
N LYS A 57 9.72 -3.54 -14.12
CA LYS A 57 11.02 -2.94 -13.79
C LYS A 57 10.86 -1.86 -12.71
N VAL A 58 11.68 -1.94 -11.67
CA VAL A 58 11.79 -0.89 -10.64
C VAL A 58 12.25 0.41 -11.31
N SER A 59 11.43 1.45 -11.26
CA SER A 59 11.81 2.80 -11.68
C SER A 59 11.82 3.74 -10.48
N ALA A 60 12.67 4.79 -10.54
CA ALA A 60 12.70 5.82 -9.50
C ALA A 60 11.33 6.51 -9.32
N ILE A 61 10.59 6.64 -10.42
CA ILE A 61 9.22 7.18 -10.42
C ILE A 61 8.30 6.27 -9.60
N TYR A 62 8.35 4.96 -9.80
CA TYR A 62 7.53 4.02 -9.05
C TYR A 62 7.81 4.09 -7.54
N VAL A 63 9.08 4.12 -7.14
CA VAL A 63 9.50 4.17 -5.73
C VAL A 63 8.97 5.42 -5.01
N LEU A 64 8.74 6.51 -5.74
CA LEU A 64 8.17 7.75 -5.20
C LEU A 64 6.64 7.78 -5.28
N VAL A 65 6.07 7.36 -6.41
CA VAL A 65 4.62 7.43 -6.65
C VAL A 65 3.87 6.41 -5.79
N TYR A 66 4.43 5.22 -5.57
CA TYR A 66 3.80 4.17 -4.80
C TYR A 66 3.45 4.57 -3.35
N PRO A 67 4.40 5.04 -2.52
CA PRO A 67 4.09 5.47 -1.16
C PRO A 67 3.14 6.67 -1.11
N VAL A 68 3.18 7.57 -2.11
CA VAL A 68 2.22 8.69 -2.22
C VAL A 68 0.81 8.16 -2.51
N ALA A 69 0.67 7.23 -3.45
CA ALA A 69 -0.63 6.63 -3.80
C ALA A 69 -1.23 5.88 -2.61
N ILE A 70 -0.43 5.13 -1.85
CA ILE A 70 -0.90 4.48 -0.63
C ILE A 70 -1.28 5.51 0.43
N GLY A 71 -0.46 6.55 0.63
CA GLY A 71 -0.78 7.61 1.58
C GLY A 71 -2.12 8.28 1.30
N LEU A 72 -2.38 8.62 0.03
CA LEU A 72 -3.66 9.17 -0.42
C LEU A 72 -4.80 8.18 -0.21
N PHE A 73 -4.62 6.93 -0.63
CA PHE A 73 -5.64 5.89 -0.45
C PHE A 73 -6.01 5.72 1.03
N LEU A 74 -5.02 5.61 1.91
CA LEU A 74 -5.21 5.51 3.36
C LEU A 74 -5.94 6.73 3.94
N PHE A 75 -5.65 7.93 3.43
CA PHE A 75 -6.34 9.16 3.83
C PHE A 75 -7.82 9.14 3.45
N PHE A 76 -8.15 8.66 2.24
CA PHE A 76 -9.53 8.59 1.77
C PHE A 76 -10.37 7.55 2.52
N ILE A 77 -9.76 6.44 2.94
CA ILE A 77 -10.46 5.38 3.67
C ILE A 77 -10.40 5.59 5.19
N LYS A 78 -9.93 6.76 5.64
CA LYS A 78 -9.64 7.00 7.06
C LYS A 78 -10.90 6.86 7.94
N ASP A 79 -12.04 7.28 7.40
CA ASP A 79 -13.34 7.38 8.08
C ASP A 79 -14.24 6.15 7.82
N GLU A 80 -13.77 5.21 6.98
CA GLU A 80 -14.52 4.02 6.53
C GLU A 80 -14.11 2.75 7.31
N ALA A 81 -13.14 2.85 8.22
CA ALA A 81 -12.52 1.72 8.93
C ALA A 81 -12.81 1.74 10.42
#